data_AF-A0AAV6L9D5-F1
#
_entry.id   AF-A0AAV6L9D5-F1
#
_cell.length_a   1.000
_cell.length_b   1.000
_cell.length_c   1.000
_cell.angle_alpha   90.00
_cell.angle_beta   90.00
_cell.angle_gamma   90.00
#
_symmetry.space_group_name_H-M   'P 1'
#
loop_
_entity.id
_entity.type
_entity.pdbx_description
1 polymer ?
#
loop_
_entity_poly.entity_id
_entity_poly.type
_entity_poly.pdbx_seq_one_letter_code
_entity_poly.pdbx_strand_id
1 'polypeptide(L)'
;MYWISLTWESADGKNAMEIMWNLLTSTNHEWTKSERLISVLEAPLMRLCARYLLKEKKRGRGLDSVANFHLQNGAMVGRLNWMADQSEKGLLQSGGIMVNYVYRLENIEENAQSYFSTGHIHASCDVSRFVETGRSMM
;
A
#
# COMPACT_ATOMS: atom_id res chain seq x y z
N MET A 1 1.64 -8.07 -7.01
CA MET A 1 0.40 -7.35 -6.65
C MET A 1 -0.52 -8.11 -5.65
N TYR A 2 0.00 -8.61 -4.52
CA TYR A 2 -0.82 -9.41 -3.58
C TYR A 2 -1.96 -8.64 -2.88
N TRP A 3 -1.92 -7.30 -2.84
CA TRP A 3 -2.94 -6.49 -2.18
C TRP A 3 -4.21 -6.27 -2.99
N ILE A 4 -4.17 -6.48 -4.31
CA ILE A 4 -5.35 -6.31 -5.17
C ILE A 4 -6.31 -7.49 -5.00
N SER A 5 -5.81 -8.68 -4.70
CA SER A 5 -6.63 -9.88 -4.55
C SER A 5 -7.27 -10.05 -3.17
N LEU A 6 -6.90 -9.24 -2.17
CA LEU A 6 -7.30 -9.43 -0.77
C LEU A 6 -8.52 -8.60 -0.33
N THR A 7 -9.06 -7.73 -1.18
CA THR A 7 -10.14 -6.81 -0.80
C THR A 7 -11.48 -7.17 -1.45
N TRP A 8 -12.38 -7.72 -0.61
CA TRP A 8 -13.84 -7.91 -0.76
C TRP A 8 -14.40 -9.14 -1.50
N GLU A 9 -15.35 -9.82 -0.84
CA GLU A 9 -16.30 -10.79 -1.41
C GLU A 9 -17.65 -10.09 -1.66
N SER A 10 -17.94 -9.67 -2.90
CA SER A 10 -19.29 -9.24 -3.31
C SER A 10 -19.48 -9.55 -4.80
N ALA A 11 -20.66 -10.03 -5.17
CA ALA A 11 -20.93 -10.60 -6.50
C ALA A 11 -20.82 -9.60 -7.68
N ASP A 12 -20.95 -8.30 -7.45
CA ASP A 12 -20.89 -7.26 -8.49
C ASP A 12 -19.50 -6.60 -8.64
N GLY A 13 -18.68 -6.64 -7.57
CA GLY A 13 -17.32 -6.09 -7.55
C GLY A 13 -16.27 -6.97 -8.23
N LYS A 14 -16.63 -8.23 -8.55
CA LYS A 14 -15.73 -9.18 -9.22
C LYS A 14 -15.29 -8.68 -10.59
N ASN A 15 -16.20 -8.09 -11.37
CA ASN A 15 -15.91 -7.65 -12.74
C ASN A 15 -14.94 -6.46 -12.77
N ALA A 16 -15.17 -5.42 -11.95
CA ALA A 16 -14.29 -4.25 -11.91
C ALA A 16 -12.88 -4.57 -11.39
N MET A 17 -12.77 -5.44 -10.37
CA MET A 17 -11.48 -5.87 -9.84
C MET A 17 -10.76 -6.82 -10.79
N GLU A 18 -11.48 -7.70 -11.48
CA GLU A 18 -10.90 -8.55 -12.52
C GLU A 18 -10.38 -7.71 -13.69
N ILE A 19 -11.11 -6.68 -14.12
CA ILE A 19 -10.63 -5.69 -15.10
C ILE A 19 -9.36 -5.00 -14.58
N MET A 20 -9.38 -4.50 -13.35
CA MET A 20 -8.22 -3.81 -12.76
C MET A 20 -7.02 -4.74 -12.61
N TRP A 21 -7.24 -5.98 -12.17
CA TRP A 21 -6.22 -7.01 -12.07
C TRP A 21 -5.61 -7.30 -13.44
N ASN A 22 -6.45 -7.65 -14.43
CA ASN A 22 -6.00 -7.97 -15.78
C ASN A 22 -5.26 -6.80 -16.44
N LEU A 23 -5.73 -5.56 -16.21
CA LEU A 23 -5.06 -4.36 -16.66
C LEU A 23 -3.64 -4.26 -16.06
N LEU A 24 -3.54 -4.37 -14.73
CA LEU A 24 -2.30 -4.15 -14.00
C LEU A 24 -1.30 -5.29 -14.13
N THR A 25 -1.77 -6.52 -14.37
CA THR A 25 -0.93 -7.72 -14.58
C THR A 25 -0.76 -8.08 -16.06
N SER A 26 -1.09 -7.17 -16.98
CA SER A 26 -0.84 -7.39 -18.41
C SER A 26 0.64 -7.60 -18.69
N THR A 27 0.97 -8.52 -19.61
CA THR A 27 2.35 -9.04 -19.83
C THR A 27 3.41 -7.96 -20.06
N ASN A 28 3.02 -6.80 -20.62
CA ASN A 28 3.92 -5.68 -20.90
C ASN A 28 3.58 -4.42 -20.10
N HIS A 29 2.69 -4.51 -19.11
CA HIS A 29 2.18 -3.38 -18.34
C HIS A 29 1.70 -2.22 -19.24
N GLU A 30 0.95 -2.53 -20.30
CA GLU A 30 0.56 -1.58 -21.37
C GLU A 30 -0.17 -0.34 -20.84
N TRP A 31 -0.83 -0.45 -19.69
CA TRP A 31 -1.48 0.66 -19.00
C TRP A 31 -0.53 1.82 -18.67
N THR A 32 0.77 1.54 -18.50
CA THR A 32 1.81 2.55 -18.26
C THR A 32 2.11 3.43 -19.47
N LYS A 33 1.67 3.04 -20.68
CA LYS A 33 1.85 3.85 -21.89
C LYS A 33 0.76 4.91 -22.06
N SER A 34 -0.25 4.90 -21.21
CA SER A 34 -1.37 5.85 -21.26
C SER A 34 -1.34 6.77 -20.05
N GLU A 35 -1.02 8.04 -20.28
CA GLU A 35 -1.03 9.07 -19.23
C GLU A 35 -2.40 9.17 -18.54
N ARG A 36 -3.48 8.99 -19.32
CA ARG A 36 -4.84 8.94 -18.79
C ARG A 36 -5.01 7.78 -17.80
N LEU A 37 -4.54 6.58 -18.14
CA LEU A 37 -4.65 5.41 -17.26
C LEU A 37 -3.79 5.58 -16.01
N ILE A 38 -2.55 6.06 -16.14
CA ILE A 38 -1.68 6.37 -15.00
C ILE A 38 -2.38 7.33 -14.03
N SER A 39 -2.95 8.42 -14.55
CA SER A 39 -3.61 9.44 -13.74
C SER A 39 -4.84 8.91 -13.00
N VAL A 40 -5.71 8.13 -13.64
CA VAL A 40 -6.91 7.59 -12.98
C VAL A 40 -6.60 6.48 -11.99
N LEU A 41 -5.50 5.74 -12.18
CA LEU A 41 -5.10 4.63 -11.31
C LEU A 41 -4.36 5.09 -10.05
N GLU A 42 -3.75 6.27 -10.04
CA GLU A 42 -2.98 6.77 -8.90
C GLU A 42 -3.81 6.78 -7.60
N ALA A 43 -4.91 7.54 -7.58
CA ALA A 43 -5.73 7.69 -6.39
C ALA A 43 -6.23 6.36 -5.78
N PRO A 44 -6.84 5.42 -6.55
CA PRO A 44 -7.27 4.14 -5.99
C PRO A 44 -6.10 3.25 -5.55
N LEU A 45 -4.99 3.19 -6.30
CA LEU A 45 -3.86 2.33 -5.93
C LEU A 45 -3.10 2.85 -4.72
N MET A 46 -2.97 4.18 -4.57
CA MET A 46 -2.38 4.80 -3.39
C MET A 46 -3.21 4.53 -2.13
N ARG A 47 -4.55 4.55 -2.23
CA ARG A 47 -5.44 4.15 -1.13
C ARG A 47 -5.32 2.67 -0.77
N LEU A 48 -5.29 1.78 -1.77
CA LEU A 48 -5.12 0.34 -1.54
C LEU A 48 -3.76 0.04 -0.91
N CYS A 49 -2.68 0.68 -1.38
CA CYS A 49 -1.35 0.53 -0.81
C CYS A 49 -1.30 1.01 0.65
N ALA A 50 -1.85 2.20 0.95
CA ALA A 50 -1.91 2.71 2.33
C ALA A 50 -2.69 1.76 3.25
N ARG A 51 -3.85 1.27 2.81
CA ARG A 51 -4.64 0.29 3.57
C ARG A 51 -3.84 -1.00 3.78
N TYR A 52 -3.21 -1.52 2.74
CA TYR A 52 -2.40 -2.74 2.83
C TYR A 52 -1.28 -2.61 3.87
N LEU A 53 -0.54 -1.50 3.86
CA LEU A 53 0.56 -1.28 4.79
C LEU A 53 0.08 -1.04 6.23
N LEU A 54 -1.02 -0.30 6.43
CA LEU A 54 -1.44 0.15 7.75
C LEU A 54 -2.46 -0.77 8.44
N LYS A 55 -3.23 -1.55 7.68
CA LYS A 55 -4.39 -2.31 8.20
C LYS A 55 -4.27 -3.81 7.99
N GLU A 56 -3.71 -4.25 6.86
CA GLU A 56 -3.65 -5.68 6.54
C GLU A 56 -2.51 -6.36 7.33
N LYS A 57 -2.87 -7.41 8.08
CA LYS A 57 -1.99 -8.05 9.06
C LYS A 57 -2.01 -9.56 8.95
N LYS A 58 -0.88 -10.19 9.26
CA LYS A 58 -0.74 -11.63 9.47
C LYS A 58 -0.17 -11.88 10.86
N ARG A 59 -0.91 -12.61 11.71
CA ARG A 59 -0.51 -12.89 13.11
C ARG A 59 -0.15 -11.62 13.89
N GLY A 60 -0.95 -10.55 13.73
CA GLY A 60 -0.76 -9.26 14.40
C GLY A 60 0.28 -8.31 13.77
N ARG A 61 1.08 -8.80 12.82
CA ARG A 61 2.17 -8.05 12.15
C ARG A 61 1.74 -7.61 10.77
N GLY A 62 2.32 -6.52 10.26
CA GLY A 62 2.12 -6.05 8.89
C GLY A 62 2.33 -7.18 7.88
N LEU A 63 1.43 -7.26 6.90
CA LEU A 63 1.42 -8.36 5.93
C LEU A 63 2.62 -8.31 4.97
N ASP A 64 3.11 -7.11 4.65
CA ASP A 64 4.30 -6.90 3.83
C ASP A 64 5.58 -7.18 4.63
N SER A 65 6.47 -8.00 4.07
CA SER A 65 7.70 -8.40 4.76
C SER A 65 8.69 -7.25 4.95
N VAL A 66 8.77 -6.32 3.97
CA VAL A 66 9.66 -5.16 4.03
C VAL A 66 9.14 -4.13 5.02
N ALA A 67 7.83 -3.85 5.00
CA ALA A 67 7.19 -3.03 6.02
C ALA A 67 7.40 -3.63 7.40
N ASN A 68 7.13 -4.92 7.58
CA ASN A 68 7.33 -5.59 8.86
C ASN A 68 8.78 -5.48 9.35
N PHE A 69 9.78 -5.56 8.47
CA PHE A 69 11.19 -5.33 8.82
C PHE A 69 11.42 -3.90 9.33
N HIS A 70 10.99 -2.87 8.60
CA HIS A 70 11.21 -1.48 9.01
C HIS A 70 10.47 -1.11 10.29
N LEU A 71 9.22 -1.54 10.41
CA LEU A 71 8.37 -1.29 11.58
C LEU A 71 8.92 -2.00 12.84
N GLN A 72 9.50 -3.20 12.68
CA GLN A 72 10.22 -3.89 13.76
C GLN A 72 11.38 -3.08 14.33
N ASN A 73 12.02 -2.29 13.49
CA ASN A 73 13.16 -1.47 13.85
C ASN A 73 12.73 -0.04 14.25
N GLY A 74 11.44 0.22 14.46
CA GLY A 74 10.96 1.51 14.96
C GLY A 74 10.73 2.57 13.89
N ALA A 75 10.72 2.21 12.61
CA ALA A 75 10.34 3.14 11.57
C ALA A 75 8.83 3.46 11.61
N MET A 76 8.48 4.64 11.11
CA MET A 76 7.10 4.95 10.69
C MET A 76 6.96 4.88 9.17
N VAL A 77 5.74 4.69 8.67
CA VAL A 77 5.44 4.82 7.24
C VAL A 77 5.41 6.31 6.87
N GLY A 78 6.41 6.76 6.11
CA GLY A 78 6.63 8.18 5.83
C GLY A 78 5.88 8.69 4.62
N ARG A 79 6.14 8.12 3.44
CA ARG A 79 5.54 8.58 2.18
C ARG A 79 5.35 7.42 1.22
N LEU A 80 4.24 7.44 0.49
CA LEU A 80 4.01 6.59 -0.67
C LEU A 80 4.44 7.36 -1.92
N ASN A 81 5.21 6.71 -2.79
CA ASN A 81 5.73 7.31 -4.01
C ASN A 81 5.11 6.61 -5.21
N TRP A 82 4.21 7.31 -5.89
CA TRP A 82 3.56 6.83 -7.12
C TRP A 82 4.57 6.74 -8.27
N MET A 83 4.53 5.63 -9.03
CA MET A 83 5.39 5.38 -10.20
C MET A 83 6.89 5.64 -9.98
N ALA A 84 7.38 5.30 -8.77
CA ALA A 84 8.76 5.48 -8.37
C ALA A 84 9.70 4.37 -8.91
N ASP A 85 9.18 3.15 -9.10
CA ASP A 85 9.89 2.07 -9.78
C ASP A 85 9.08 1.57 -10.97
N GLN A 86 9.39 2.10 -12.15
CA GLN A 86 8.72 1.74 -13.41
C GLN A 86 9.37 0.55 -14.12
N SER A 87 10.33 -0.13 -13.47
CA SER A 87 10.84 -1.39 -14.00
C SER A 87 9.73 -2.44 -14.03
N GLU A 88 9.86 -3.42 -14.93
CA GLU A 88 8.91 -4.55 -15.02
C GLU A 88 8.72 -5.23 -13.64
N LYS A 89 9.80 -5.36 -12.88
CA LYS A 89 9.77 -5.91 -11.53
C LYS A 89 8.97 -5.04 -10.57
N GLY A 90 9.21 -3.72 -10.55
CA GLY A 90 8.50 -2.78 -9.68
C GLY A 90 7.01 -2.74 -9.97
N LEU A 91 6.64 -2.72 -11.25
CA LEU A 91 5.25 -2.77 -11.70
C LEU A 91 4.56 -4.07 -11.30
N LEU A 92 5.21 -5.22 -11.49
CA LEU A 92 4.66 -6.53 -11.12
C LEU A 92 4.49 -6.69 -9.58
N GLN A 93 5.47 -6.21 -8.82
CA GLN A 93 5.48 -6.35 -7.36
C GLN A 93 4.43 -5.43 -6.72
N SER A 94 4.45 -4.13 -7.05
CA SER A 94 3.72 -3.09 -6.33
C SER A 94 2.99 -2.06 -7.21
N GLY A 95 2.85 -2.31 -8.52
CA GLY A 95 2.31 -1.28 -9.43
C GLY A 95 3.20 -0.05 -9.53
N GLY A 96 4.50 -0.22 -9.28
CA GLY A 96 5.49 0.86 -9.29
C GLY A 96 5.45 1.77 -8.07
N ILE A 97 4.64 1.45 -7.06
CA ILE A 97 4.61 2.20 -5.80
C ILE A 97 5.80 1.80 -4.95
N MET A 98 6.55 2.79 -4.47
CA MET A 98 7.58 2.62 -3.44
C MET A 98 7.20 3.34 -2.16
N VAL A 99 7.79 2.94 -1.04
CA VAL A 99 7.51 3.51 0.28
C VAL A 99 8.81 4.06 0.88
N ASN A 100 8.75 5.26 1.44
CA ASN A 100 9.80 5.75 2.33
C ASN A 100 9.41 5.49 3.78
N TYR A 101 10.28 4.77 4.50
CA TYR A 101 10.20 4.58 5.93
C TYR A 101 11.09 5.60 6.63
N VAL A 102 10.58 6.21 7.71
CA VAL A 102 11.28 7.28 8.42
C VAL A 102 11.65 6.80 9.82
N TYR A 103 12.94 6.93 10.15
CA TYR A 103 13.47 6.71 11.49
C TYR A 103 13.70 8.05 12.15
N ARG A 104 12.90 8.36 13.17
CA ARG A 104 13.15 9.51 14.06
C ARG A 104 13.80 8.99 15.32
N LEU A 105 15.03 9.40 15.61
CA LEU A 105 15.83 8.87 16.72
C LEU A 105 15.05 8.89 18.05
N GLU A 106 14.31 9.97 18.30
CA GLU A 106 13.48 10.16 19.49
C GLU A 106 12.27 9.22 19.61
N ASN A 107 11.85 8.55 18.52
CA ASN A 107 10.65 7.69 18.51
C ASN A 107 10.94 6.22 18.16
N ILE A 108 12.20 5.84 17.88
CA ILE A 108 12.52 4.46 17.44
C ILE A 108 12.00 3.42 18.43
N GLU A 109 12.31 3.59 19.72
CA GLU A 109 11.95 2.63 20.75
C GLU A 109 10.42 2.58 20.96
N GLU A 110 9.77 3.74 21.06
CA GLU A 110 8.32 3.85 21.21
C GLU A 110 7.57 3.22 20.03
N ASN A 111 7.99 3.51 18.80
CA ASN A 111 7.39 2.95 17.59
C ASN A 111 7.57 1.43 17.53
N ALA A 112 8.78 0.94 17.82
CA ALA A 112 9.07 -0.50 17.81
C ALA A 112 8.25 -1.23 18.87
N GLN A 113 8.16 -0.66 20.08
CA GLN A 113 7.38 -1.22 21.18
C GLN A 113 5.88 -1.21 20.88
N SER A 114 5.35 -0.11 20.32
CA SER A 114 3.95 -0.02 19.91
C SER A 114 3.61 -1.05 18.84
N TYR A 115 4.50 -1.23 17.86
CA TYR A 115 4.35 -2.24 16.82
C TYR A 115 4.45 -3.66 17.38
N PHE A 116 5.38 -3.94 18.30
CA PHE A 116 5.55 -5.26 18.92
C PHE A 116 4.37 -5.65 19.80
N SER A 117 3.93 -4.74 20.67
CA SER A 117 2.91 -5.02 21.69
C SER A 117 1.48 -5.08 21.14
N THR A 118 1.11 -4.12 20.29
CA THR A 118 -0.28 -3.96 19.82
C THR A 118 -0.40 -4.10 18.31
N GLY A 119 0.73 -4.17 17.60
CA GLY A 119 0.75 -4.05 16.15
C GLY A 119 0.46 -2.63 15.65
N HIS A 120 0.43 -1.61 16.51
CA HIS A 120 0.17 -0.25 16.05
C HIS A 120 1.26 0.21 15.08
N ILE A 121 0.85 0.82 13.96
CA ILE A 121 1.75 1.29 12.91
C ILE A 121 1.66 2.80 12.85
N HIS A 122 2.77 3.47 13.17
CA HIS A 122 2.89 4.91 13.04
C HIS A 122 3.06 5.27 11.55
N ALA A 123 2.37 6.33 11.12
CA ALA A 123 2.42 6.82 9.75
C ALA A 123 2.34 8.35 9.73
N SER A 124 2.85 8.97 8.66
CA SER A 124 2.65 10.39 8.44
C SER A 124 1.17 10.73 8.23
N CYS A 125 0.82 12.00 8.39
CA CYS A 125 -0.54 12.50 8.14
C CYS A 125 -0.97 12.23 6.69
N ASP A 126 -0.06 12.42 5.73
CA ASP A 126 -0.35 12.19 4.30
C ASP A 126 -0.71 10.74 4.02
N VAL A 127 0.02 9.78 4.62
CA VAL A 127 -0.27 8.36 4.45
C VAL A 127 -1.57 7.98 5.17
N SER A 128 -1.78 8.50 6.38
CA SER A 128 -3.00 8.24 7.17
C SER A 128 -4.27 8.72 6.44
N ARG A 129 -4.20 9.87 5.77
CA ARG A 129 -5.30 10.47 5.01
C ARG A 129 -5.86 9.56 3.93
N PHE A 130 -5.02 8.74 3.28
CA PHE A 130 -5.46 7.77 2.28
C PHE A 130 -6.43 6.73 2.85
N VAL A 131 -6.31 6.40 4.13
CA VAL A 131 -7.14 5.40 4.81
C VAL A 131 -8.41 6.03 5.40
N GLU A 132 -8.34 7.27 5.88
CA GLU A 132 -9.47 8.01 6.46
C GLU A 132 -10.55 8.37 5.43
N THR A 133 -10.14 8.64 4.19
CA THR A 133 -11.04 9.03 3.09
C THR A 133 -12.07 7.95 2.74
N GLY A 134 -11.88 6.70 3.17
CA GLY A 134 -12.84 5.60 2.98
C GLY A 134 -14.02 5.56 3.96
N ARG A 135 -14.10 6.49 4.94
CA ARG A 135 -15.15 6.49 5.97
C ARG A 135 -16.38 7.34 5.63
N SER A 136 -16.37 8.04 4.50
CA SER A 136 -17.45 8.95 4.08
C SER A 136 -18.31 8.38 2.94
N MET A 137 -18.82 7.16 3.11
CA MET A 137 -19.97 6.61 2.37
C MET A 137 -20.66 5.59 3.29
N MET A 138 -21.38 6.09 4.30
CA MET A 138 -22.45 5.41 5.01
C MET A 138 -23.52 6.45 5.33
#